data_AF-R1FAQ0-F1
#
_entry.id   AF-R1FAQ0-F1
#
_cell.length_a   1.000
_cell.length_b   1.000
_cell.length_c   1.000
_cell.angle_alpha   90.00
_cell.angle_beta   90.00
_cell.angle_gamma   90.00
#
_symmetry.space_group_name_H-M   'P 1'
#
loop_
_entity.id
_entity.type
_entity.pdbx_description
1 polymer ?
#
loop_
_entity_poly.entity_id
_entity_poly.type
_entity_poly.pdbx_seq_one_letter_code
_entity_poly.pdbx_strand_id
1 'polypeptide(L)'
;MTAEAQADIDKLTAKKREAHERMQRLKYSAEAGEEPPQVASPEPAGRTHERHRHRHERLAKVLVAIKAGVEHLADRLDGVDIEEARLALTEDNMVEVLHQCEKKLRRVIDAIREEEEAMVREMGQSTLKARPDMPSEPMAANNCRIGDVDGEDVDSEEEYEEDLEEEVFDRDALKEQSRGMLDMASKKRTKKRRANGN
;
A
#
# COMPACT_ATOMS: atom_id res chain seq x y z
N MET A 1 -14.17 40.05 -69.26
CA MET A 1 -13.55 39.26 -68.17
C MET A 1 -12.28 40.00 -67.77
N THR A 2 -12.16 40.40 -66.51
CA THR A 2 -11.03 41.21 -66.04
C THR A 2 -9.79 40.34 -65.85
N ALA A 3 -8.59 40.85 -66.16
CA ALA A 3 -7.33 40.12 -66.03
C ALA A 3 -7.09 39.61 -64.61
N GLU A 4 -7.62 40.32 -63.61
CA GLU A 4 -7.60 39.95 -62.20
C GLU A 4 -8.44 38.70 -61.91
N ALA A 5 -9.65 38.61 -62.48
CA ALA A 5 -10.49 37.41 -62.34
C ALA A 5 -9.85 36.20 -63.02
N GLN A 6 -9.15 36.40 -64.15
CA GLN A 6 -8.41 35.33 -64.81
C GLN A 6 -7.22 34.85 -63.97
N ALA A 7 -6.47 35.78 -63.36
CA ALA A 7 -5.35 35.45 -62.48
C ALA A 7 -5.80 34.66 -61.24
N ASP A 8 -6.97 34.96 -60.70
CA ASP A 8 -7.50 34.23 -59.54
C ASP A 8 -8.04 32.84 -59.92
N ILE A 9 -8.63 32.68 -61.11
CA ILE A 9 -8.98 31.37 -61.67
C ILE A 9 -7.70 30.53 -61.85
N ASP A 10 -6.63 31.11 -62.37
CA ASP A 10 -5.36 30.42 -62.60
C ASP A 10 -4.70 30.02 -61.26
N LYS A 11 -4.78 30.85 -60.22
CA LYS A 11 -4.32 30.49 -58.86
C LYS A 11 -5.13 29.35 -58.26
N LEU A 12 -6.46 29.39 -58.38
CA LEU A 12 -7.35 28.37 -57.82
C LEU A 12 -7.18 27.03 -58.55
N THR A 13 -6.99 27.05 -59.87
CA THR A 13 -6.72 25.84 -60.66
C THR A 13 -5.35 25.26 -60.34
N ALA A 14 -4.33 26.09 -60.12
CA ALA A 14 -3.01 25.64 -59.66
C ALA A 14 -3.08 24.97 -58.27
N LYS A 15 -3.77 25.57 -57.30
CA LYS A 15 -3.97 25.00 -55.97
C LYS A 15 -4.76 23.69 -56.01
N LYS A 16 -5.80 23.62 -56.84
CA LYS A 16 -6.59 22.40 -57.05
C LYS A 16 -5.73 21.27 -57.62
N ARG A 17 -4.86 21.59 -58.59
CA ARG A 17 -3.93 20.63 -59.18
C ARG A 17 -2.92 20.11 -58.16
N GLU A 18 -2.33 21.00 -57.36
CA GLU A 18 -1.38 20.62 -56.31
C GLU A 18 -2.02 19.71 -55.24
N ALA A 19 -3.23 20.04 -54.78
CA ALA A 19 -3.96 19.21 -53.83
C ALA A 19 -4.30 17.83 -54.42
N HIS A 20 -4.66 17.79 -55.70
CA HIS A 20 -4.94 16.54 -56.42
C HIS A 20 -3.68 15.68 -56.60
N GLU A 21 -2.54 16.28 -56.93
CA GLU A 21 -1.25 15.59 -57.02
C GLU A 21 -0.81 15.04 -55.66
N ARG A 22 -0.99 15.79 -54.56
CA ARG A 22 -0.73 15.30 -53.19
C ARG A 22 -1.65 14.13 -52.82
N MET A 23 -2.94 14.20 -53.17
CA MET A 23 -3.89 13.10 -52.95
C MET A 23 -3.50 11.87 -53.77
N GLN A 24 -3.12 12.03 -55.04
CA GLN A 24 -2.68 10.92 -55.88
C GLN A 24 -1.40 10.28 -55.33
N ARG A 25 -0.42 11.08 -54.87
CA ARG A 25 0.76 10.56 -54.20
C ARG A 25 0.41 9.74 -52.97
N LEU A 26 -0.49 10.22 -52.11
CA LEU A 26 -0.93 9.45 -50.93
C LEU A 26 -1.70 8.18 -51.29
N LYS A 27 -2.57 8.23 -52.31
CA LYS A 27 -3.36 7.07 -52.75
C LYS A 27 -2.49 5.99 -53.39
N TYR A 28 -1.53 6.39 -54.22
CA TYR A 28 -0.69 5.45 -54.98
C TYR A 28 0.65 5.14 -54.31
N SER A 29 1.03 5.84 -53.23
CA SER A 29 2.14 5.46 -52.34
C SER A 29 1.85 4.17 -51.57
N ALA A 30 0.58 3.75 -51.46
CA ALA A 30 0.20 2.47 -50.85
C ALA A 30 0.16 1.31 -51.87
N GLU A 31 0.03 1.60 -53.16
CA GLU A 31 -0.07 0.58 -54.22
C GLU A 31 1.29 0.30 -54.90
N ALA A 32 2.24 1.22 -54.82
CA ALA A 32 3.58 1.09 -55.39
C ALA A 32 4.55 0.35 -54.46
N GLY A 33 4.21 -0.88 -54.05
CA GLY A 33 5.16 -1.96 -53.71
C GLY A 33 6.25 -1.75 -52.64
N GLU A 34 6.36 -0.59 -52.01
CA GLU A 34 7.20 -0.41 -50.83
C GLU A 34 6.33 -0.78 -49.64
N GLU A 35 6.66 -1.93 -49.00
CA GLU A 35 6.21 -2.20 -47.65
C GLU A 35 6.41 -0.90 -46.85
N PRO A 36 5.37 -0.39 -46.16
CA PRO A 36 5.60 0.70 -45.24
C PRO A 36 6.76 0.27 -44.33
N PRO A 37 7.77 1.12 -44.08
CA PRO A 37 8.79 0.78 -43.08
C PRO A 37 7.99 0.35 -41.87
N GLN A 38 8.19 -0.90 -41.41
CA GLN A 38 7.43 -1.48 -40.30
C GLN A 38 7.32 -0.38 -39.26
N VAL A 39 6.14 0.24 -39.19
CA VAL A 39 5.88 1.26 -38.20
C VAL A 39 5.98 0.42 -36.97
N ALA A 40 7.10 0.57 -36.26
CA ALA A 40 7.47 -0.28 -35.15
C ALA A 40 6.18 -0.49 -34.38
N SER A 41 5.68 -1.74 -34.40
CA SER A 41 4.44 -2.08 -33.74
C SER A 41 4.53 -1.44 -32.36
N PRO A 42 3.58 -0.58 -31.94
CA PRO A 42 3.68 0.06 -30.63
C PRO A 42 3.43 -0.99 -29.55
N GLU A 43 4.32 -1.97 -29.38
CA GLU A 43 4.43 -2.74 -28.17
C GLU A 43 5.40 -1.99 -27.24
N PRO A 44 5.13 -1.78 -25.93
CA PRO A 44 3.98 -2.15 -25.11
C PRO A 44 3.45 -0.93 -24.33
N ALA A 45 3.20 0.21 -25.00
CA ALA A 45 2.73 1.42 -24.30
C ALA A 45 1.44 1.14 -23.49
N GLY A 46 0.51 0.36 -24.04
CA GLY A 46 -0.69 -0.07 -23.32
C GLY A 46 -0.40 -0.85 -22.03
N ARG A 47 0.61 -1.73 -22.00
CA ARG A 47 0.96 -2.50 -20.78
C ARG A 47 1.65 -1.64 -19.72
N THR A 48 2.47 -0.67 -20.11
CA THR A 48 3.06 0.26 -19.13
C THR A 48 2.00 1.20 -18.58
N HIS A 49 1.12 1.74 -19.42
CA HIS A 49 0.00 2.57 -19.00
C HIS A 49 -0.96 1.82 -18.06
N GLU A 50 -1.27 0.55 -18.33
CA GLU A 50 -2.14 -0.25 -17.46
C GLU A 50 -1.49 -0.53 -16.10
N ARG A 51 -0.17 -0.80 -16.07
CA ARG A 51 0.59 -0.94 -14.81
C ARG A 51 0.59 0.34 -13.99
N HIS A 52 0.81 1.50 -14.63
CA HIS A 52 0.76 2.79 -13.96
C HIS A 52 -0.64 3.10 -13.46
N ARG A 53 -1.67 2.82 -14.26
CA ARG A 53 -3.08 2.96 -13.88
C ARG A 53 -3.41 2.15 -12.63
N HIS A 54 -3.05 0.87 -12.59
CA HIS A 54 -3.30 0.01 -11.44
C HIS A 54 -2.57 0.51 -10.19
N ARG A 55 -1.32 0.99 -10.33
CA ARG A 55 -0.57 1.60 -9.21
C ARG A 55 -1.27 2.86 -8.69
N HIS A 56 -1.70 3.76 -9.58
CA HIS A 56 -2.41 4.97 -9.16
C HIS A 56 -3.77 4.67 -8.53
N GLU A 57 -4.49 3.66 -9.03
CA GLU A 57 -5.75 3.22 -8.42
C GLU A 57 -5.52 2.65 -7.01
N ARG A 58 -4.48 1.83 -6.82
CA ARG A 58 -4.08 1.35 -5.48
C ARG A 58 -3.74 2.51 -4.55
N LEU A 59 -2.89 3.44 -4.98
CA LEU A 59 -2.49 4.60 -4.19
C LEU A 59 -3.70 5.49 -3.83
N ALA A 60 -4.64 5.69 -4.76
CA ALA A 60 -5.86 6.44 -4.48
C ALA A 60 -6.71 5.77 -3.40
N LYS A 61 -6.89 4.44 -3.45
CA LYS A 61 -7.61 3.68 -2.40
C LYS A 61 -6.95 3.82 -1.04
N VAL A 62 -5.62 3.70 -1.00
CA VAL A 62 -4.84 3.85 0.24
C VAL A 62 -4.95 5.26 0.80
N LEU A 63 -4.84 6.30 -0.03
CA LEU A 63 -4.96 7.68 0.42
C LEU A 63 -6.36 8.00 0.98
N VAL A 64 -7.42 7.46 0.37
CA VAL A 64 -8.79 7.56 0.91
C VAL A 64 -8.90 6.88 2.27
N ALA A 65 -8.32 5.68 2.42
CA ALA A 65 -8.32 4.96 3.69
C ALA A 65 -7.54 5.70 4.77
N ILE A 66 -6.37 6.27 4.43
CA ILE A 66 -5.56 7.09 5.34
C ILE A 66 -6.33 8.32 5.78
N LYS A 67 -6.92 9.06 4.84
CA LYS A 67 -7.72 10.26 5.16
C LYS A 67 -8.84 9.93 6.14
N ALA A 68 -9.64 8.89 5.84
CA ALA A 68 -10.71 8.45 6.73
C ALA A 68 -10.18 7.99 8.11
N GLY A 69 -9.01 7.33 8.14
CA GLY A 69 -8.35 6.94 9.39
C GLY A 69 -7.92 8.14 10.23
N VAL A 70 -7.37 9.19 9.60
CA VAL A 70 -7.00 10.44 10.27
C VAL A 70 -8.24 11.18 10.76
N GLU A 71 -9.32 11.26 9.98
CA GLU A 71 -10.61 11.84 10.42
C GLU A 71 -11.14 11.12 11.66
N HIS A 72 -11.22 9.79 11.60
CA HIS A 72 -11.72 9.00 12.73
C HIS A 72 -10.83 9.14 13.97
N LEU A 73 -9.51 9.20 13.81
CA LEU A 73 -8.59 9.42 14.93
C LEU A 73 -8.79 10.82 15.54
N ALA A 74 -8.92 11.85 14.70
CA ALA A 74 -9.16 13.21 15.15
C ALA A 74 -10.50 13.34 15.91
N ASP A 75 -11.54 12.66 15.45
CA ASP A 75 -12.86 12.61 16.11
C ASP A 75 -12.78 11.91 17.47
N ARG A 76 -12.02 10.82 17.59
CA ARG A 76 -11.80 10.10 18.86
C ARG A 76 -11.06 10.94 19.88
N LEU A 77 -10.18 11.83 19.42
CA LEU A 77 -9.35 12.68 20.26
C LEU A 77 -9.93 14.09 20.44
N ASP A 78 -11.19 14.33 20.05
CA ASP A 78 -11.77 15.67 20.10
C ASP A 78 -11.86 16.23 21.53
N GLY A 79 -12.09 15.38 22.53
CA GLY A 79 -12.15 15.77 23.94
C GLY A 79 -10.80 15.99 24.63
N VAL A 80 -9.68 15.83 23.92
CA VAL A 80 -8.33 16.03 24.48
C VAL A 80 -7.82 17.40 24.04
N ASP A 81 -7.71 18.33 24.98
CA ASP A 81 -7.20 19.67 24.72
C ASP A 81 -5.67 19.66 24.59
N ILE A 82 -5.17 20.40 23.60
CA ILE A 82 -3.76 20.73 23.37
C ILE A 82 -3.61 22.24 23.19
N GLU A 83 -2.39 22.78 23.34
CA GLU A 83 -2.12 24.22 23.19
C GLU A 83 -2.32 24.73 21.75
N GLU A 84 -2.36 23.82 20.78
CA GLU A 84 -2.49 24.13 19.36
C GLU A 84 -3.96 24.16 18.93
N ALA A 85 -4.29 25.11 18.05
CA ALA A 85 -5.62 25.21 17.49
C ALA A 85 -6.00 23.97 16.67
N ARG A 86 -7.26 23.55 16.77
CA ARG A 86 -7.80 22.42 15.99
C ARG A 86 -7.72 22.76 14.50
N LEU A 87 -6.99 21.95 13.75
CA LEU A 87 -6.93 22.03 12.29
C LEU A 87 -8.10 21.25 11.68
N ALA A 88 -8.75 21.84 10.67
CA ALA A 88 -9.72 21.13 9.86
C ALA A 88 -8.98 20.26 8.84
N LEU A 89 -9.34 18.98 8.70
CA LEU A 89 -8.64 18.08 7.80
C LEU A 89 -8.86 18.47 6.32
N THR A 90 -7.75 18.70 5.63
CA THR A 90 -7.64 18.85 4.17
C THR A 90 -6.55 17.91 3.66
N GLU A 91 -6.51 17.68 2.35
CA GLU A 91 -5.51 16.78 1.74
C GLU A 91 -4.07 17.29 1.94
N ASP A 92 -3.90 18.61 2.00
CA ASP A 92 -2.58 19.24 2.18
C ASP A 92 -2.08 19.21 3.62
N ASN A 93 -3.00 19.16 4.61
CA ASN A 93 -2.65 19.26 6.03
C ASN A 93 -2.80 17.94 6.82
N MET A 94 -3.01 16.80 6.14
CA MET A 94 -3.20 15.50 6.81
C MET A 94 -2.07 15.15 7.77
N VAL A 95 -0.83 15.47 7.41
CA VAL A 95 0.35 15.20 8.25
C VAL A 95 0.34 16.07 9.49
N GLU A 96 -0.08 17.34 9.38
CA GLU A 96 -0.17 18.26 10.51
C GLU A 96 -1.27 17.81 11.48
N VAL A 97 -2.45 17.42 10.96
CA VAL A 97 -3.54 16.87 11.76
C VAL A 97 -3.10 15.58 12.46
N LEU A 98 -2.39 14.69 11.77
CA LEU A 98 -1.87 13.46 12.36
C LEU A 98 -0.86 13.75 13.49
N HIS A 99 -0.01 14.77 13.32
CA HIS A 99 0.91 15.20 14.37
C HIS A 99 0.17 15.80 15.60
N GLN A 100 -0.94 16.51 15.38
CA GLN A 100 -1.81 16.94 16.49
C GLN A 100 -2.43 15.75 17.21
N CYS A 101 -2.90 14.74 16.47
CA CYS A 101 -3.40 13.50 17.05
C CYS A 101 -2.33 12.78 17.89
N GLU A 102 -1.08 12.74 17.40
CA GLU A 102 0.06 12.18 18.14
C GLU A 102 0.27 12.91 19.48
N LYS A 103 0.27 14.25 19.49
CA LYS A 103 0.40 15.03 20.73
C LYS A 103 -0.74 14.77 21.71
N LYS A 104 -1.97 14.68 21.20
CA LYS A 104 -3.15 14.34 22.02
C LYS A 104 -3.02 12.95 22.64
N LEU A 105 -2.59 11.95 21.86
CA LEU A 105 -2.35 10.59 22.36
C LEU A 105 -1.29 10.55 23.46
N ARG A 106 -0.19 11.31 23.31
CA ARG A 106 0.84 11.41 24.36
C ARG A 106 0.26 11.94 25.67
N ARG A 107 -0.58 12.99 25.63
CA ARG A 107 -1.27 13.49 26.83
C ARG A 107 -2.18 12.44 27.47
N VAL A 108 -2.89 11.65 26.66
CA VAL A 108 -3.74 10.56 27.18
C VAL A 108 -2.89 9.49 27.86
N ILE A 109 -1.77 9.10 27.26
CA ILE A 109 -0.84 8.12 27.86
C ILE A 109 -0.28 8.63 29.19
N ASP A 110 0.14 9.90 29.24
CA ASP A 110 0.66 10.51 30.46
C ASP A 110 -0.41 10.55 31.56
N ALA A 111 -1.66 10.92 31.22
CA ALA A 111 -2.77 10.92 32.16
C ALA A 111 -3.10 9.52 32.71
N ILE A 112 -3.06 8.49 31.86
CA ILE A 112 -3.25 7.09 32.28
C ILE A 112 -2.16 6.69 33.27
N ARG A 113 -0.89 7.00 32.98
CA ARG A 113 0.24 6.70 33.88
C ARG A 113 0.10 7.39 35.23
N GLU A 114 -0.28 8.66 35.23
CA GLU A 114 -0.51 9.42 36.47
C GLU A 114 -1.65 8.82 37.30
N GLU A 115 -2.73 8.37 36.66
CA GLU A 115 -3.87 7.71 37.30
C GLU A 115 -3.48 6.34 37.88
N GLU A 116 -2.74 5.53 37.13
CA GLU A 116 -2.22 4.23 37.59
C GLU A 116 -1.30 4.40 38.81
N GLU A 117 -0.37 5.36 38.76
CA GLU A 117 0.51 5.67 39.89
C GLU A 117 -0.27 6.18 41.12
N ALA A 118 -1.30 7.00 40.91
CA ALA A 118 -2.17 7.47 41.98
C ALA A 118 -2.94 6.31 42.62
N MET A 119 -3.48 5.39 41.82
CA MET A 119 -4.18 4.20 42.28
C MET A 119 -3.26 3.28 43.09
N VAL A 120 -2.03 3.03 42.62
CA VAL A 120 -1.03 2.24 43.36
C VAL A 120 -0.65 2.93 44.67
N ARG A 121 -0.47 4.25 44.67
CA ARG A 121 -0.21 5.02 45.91
C ARG A 121 -1.38 4.93 46.89
N GLU A 122 -2.61 5.06 46.43
CA GLU A 122 -3.80 4.96 47.29
C GLU A 122 -3.96 3.54 47.87
N MET A 123 -3.73 2.50 47.07
CA MET A 123 -3.78 1.11 47.50
C MET A 123 -2.66 0.79 48.51
N GLY A 124 -1.45 1.31 48.29
CA GLY A 124 -0.33 1.20 49.23
C GLY A 124 -0.60 1.96 50.55
N GLN A 125 -1.21 3.14 50.48
CA GLN A 125 -1.55 3.92 51.67
C GLN A 125 -2.71 3.32 52.46
N SER A 126 -3.71 2.75 51.79
CA SER A 126 -4.84 2.08 52.45
C SER A 126 -4.40 0.79 53.13
N THR A 127 -3.52 0.00 52.53
CA THR A 127 -2.91 -1.19 53.18
C THR A 127 -2.01 -0.83 54.36
N LEU A 128 -1.26 0.27 54.28
CA LEU A 128 -0.47 0.78 55.41
C LEU A 128 -1.34 1.31 56.56
N LYS A 129 -2.45 2.00 56.26
CA LYS A 129 -3.40 2.54 57.26
C LYS A 129 -4.30 1.47 57.88
N ALA A 130 -4.54 0.36 57.18
CA ALA A 130 -5.34 -0.76 57.66
C ALA A 130 -4.56 -1.73 58.57
N ARG A 131 -3.25 -1.54 58.76
CA ARG A 131 -2.47 -2.32 59.72
C ARG A 131 -2.77 -1.79 61.14
N PRO A 132 -3.48 -2.54 62.00
CA PRO A 132 -3.58 -2.16 63.40
C PRO A 132 -2.17 -2.25 64.01
N ASP A 133 -1.87 -1.34 64.94
CA ASP A 133 -0.65 -1.35 65.76
C ASP A 133 -0.54 -2.71 66.48
N MET A 134 0.08 -3.68 65.82
CA MET A 134 0.44 -4.97 66.40
C MET A 134 1.88 -4.87 66.89
N PRO A 135 2.19 -5.35 68.10
CA PRO A 135 3.55 -5.36 68.62
C PRO A 135 4.48 -6.06 67.63
N SER A 136 5.64 -5.47 67.37
CA SER A 136 6.69 -6.02 66.51
C SER A 136 7.27 -7.29 67.12
N GLU A 137 6.64 -8.44 66.86
CA GLU A 137 7.29 -9.73 67.08
C GLU A 137 8.37 -9.95 66.02
N PRO A 138 9.57 -10.45 66.40
CA PRO A 138 10.66 -10.66 65.45
C PRO A 138 10.25 -11.73 64.44
N MET A 139 10.26 -11.38 63.14
CA MET A 139 9.96 -12.31 62.05
C MET A 139 10.86 -13.55 62.14
N ALA A 140 10.24 -14.73 62.19
CA ALA A 140 10.97 -16.00 62.17
C ALA A 140 11.83 -16.10 60.89
N ALA A 141 13.12 -16.41 61.08
CA ALA A 141 14.18 -16.37 60.06
C ALA A 141 13.97 -17.27 58.81
N ASN A 142 12.89 -18.05 58.76
CA ASN A 142 12.63 -19.03 57.70
C ASN A 142 11.56 -18.63 56.70
N ASN A 143 10.95 -17.44 56.82
CA ASN A 143 9.89 -16.97 55.93
C ASN A 143 10.33 -15.73 55.14
N CYS A 144 11.41 -15.83 54.37
CA CYS A 144 11.72 -14.85 53.33
C CYS A 144 11.03 -15.25 52.01
N ARG A 145 10.41 -14.28 51.33
CA ARG A 145 9.96 -14.45 49.94
C ARG A 145 11.16 -14.33 49.02
N ILE A 146 11.34 -15.32 48.15
CA ILE A 146 12.33 -15.30 47.07
C ILE A 146 11.81 -14.34 46.00
N GLY A 147 12.62 -13.37 45.58
CA GLY A 147 12.26 -12.43 44.52
C GLY A 147 12.22 -13.13 43.16
N ASP A 148 11.23 -12.79 42.35
CA ASP A 148 11.08 -13.34 41.01
C ASP A 148 12.28 -12.95 40.14
N VAL A 149 12.82 -13.91 39.41
CA VAL A 149 13.90 -13.71 38.44
C VAL A 149 13.28 -13.04 37.23
N ASP A 150 13.77 -11.84 36.89
CA ASP A 150 13.36 -11.08 35.71
C ASP A 150 13.35 -11.99 34.48
N GLY A 151 12.14 -12.26 33.99
CA GLY A 151 11.93 -12.99 32.74
C GLY A 151 12.42 -12.11 31.60
N GLU A 152 13.38 -12.62 30.84
CA GLU A 152 13.84 -11.98 29.61
C GLU A 152 12.64 -11.72 28.69
N ASP A 153 12.41 -10.46 28.37
CA ASP A 153 11.54 -10.04 27.26
C ASP A 153 12.14 -10.61 25.97
N VAL A 154 11.59 -11.76 25.55
CA VAL A 154 11.74 -12.25 24.18
C VAL A 154 10.92 -11.33 23.29
N ASP A 155 11.57 -10.26 22.82
CA ASP A 155 11.13 -9.41 21.73
C ASP A 155 11.01 -10.28 20.47
N SER A 156 9.84 -10.89 20.30
CA SER A 156 9.48 -11.58 19.07
C SER A 156 9.05 -10.51 18.08
N GLU A 157 10.03 -9.92 17.39
CA GLU A 157 9.78 -9.19 16.14
C GLU A 157 9.24 -10.21 15.12
N GLU A 158 7.93 -10.43 15.17
CA GLU A 158 7.17 -11.11 14.14
C GLU A 158 7.10 -10.13 12.96
N GLU A 159 8.12 -10.21 12.11
CA GLU A 159 8.21 -9.55 10.81
C GLU A 159 7.02 -10.01 9.95
N TYR A 160 5.94 -9.21 9.95
CA TYR A 160 4.83 -9.37 9.01
C TYR A 160 5.30 -8.95 7.61
N GLU A 161 6.10 -9.80 6.95
CA GLU A 161 6.28 -9.74 5.50
C GLU A 161 4.94 -10.11 4.85
N GLU A 162 4.19 -9.06 4.51
CA GLU A 162 3.34 -8.85 3.33
C GLU A 162 3.11 -10.03 2.37
N ASP A 163 2.60 -11.16 2.87
CA ASP A 163 2.12 -12.31 2.08
C ASP A 163 0.74 -12.03 1.44
N LEU A 164 0.52 -10.79 0.98
CA LEU A 164 -0.74 -10.34 0.39
C LEU A 164 -0.66 -10.06 -1.12
N GLU A 165 0.47 -10.38 -1.76
CA GLU A 165 0.50 -10.58 -3.20
C GLU A 165 0.42 -12.08 -3.50
N GLU A 166 -0.72 -12.71 -3.17
CA GLU A 166 -1.09 -13.97 -3.83
C GLU A 166 -1.17 -13.67 -5.32
N GLU A 167 -0.08 -13.97 -6.04
CA GLU A 167 -0.03 -13.96 -7.49
C GLU A 167 -1.10 -14.95 -7.95
N VAL A 168 -2.30 -14.44 -8.22
CA VAL A 168 -3.41 -15.23 -8.73
C VAL A 168 -2.97 -15.74 -10.09
N PHE A 169 -2.41 -16.95 -10.11
CA PHE A 169 -2.06 -17.63 -11.34
C PHE A 169 -3.32 -17.68 -12.20
N ASP A 170 -3.24 -17.12 -13.40
CA ASP A 170 -4.27 -17.31 -14.41
C ASP A 170 -4.61 -18.80 -14.47
N ARG A 171 -5.90 -19.13 -14.57
CA ARG A 171 -6.42 -20.52 -14.57
C ARG A 171 -5.59 -21.45 -15.45
N ASP A 172 -5.09 -20.94 -16.58
CA ASP A 172 -4.30 -21.71 -17.53
C ASP A 172 -2.87 -21.95 -17.05
N ALA A 173 -2.24 -21.01 -16.35
CA ALA A 173 -0.93 -21.17 -15.70
C ALA A 173 -0.99 -22.16 -14.52
N LEU A 174 -2.02 -22.07 -13.67
CA LEU A 174 -2.22 -23.00 -12.55
C LEU A 174 -2.42 -24.45 -13.07
N LYS A 175 -3.16 -24.59 -14.18
CA LYS A 175 -3.39 -25.88 -14.83
C LYS A 175 -2.11 -26.45 -15.46
N GLU A 176 -1.25 -25.61 -16.02
CA GLU A 176 0.03 -26.03 -16.60
C GLU A 176 1.02 -26.50 -15.52
N GLN A 177 1.16 -25.73 -14.44
CA GLN A 177 2.02 -26.07 -13.31
C GLN A 177 1.57 -27.39 -12.63
N SER A 178 0.27 -27.54 -12.40
CA SER A 178 -0.32 -28.77 -11.84
C SER A 178 -0.04 -29.99 -12.74
N ARG A 179 -0.17 -29.83 -14.06
CA ARG A 179 0.18 -30.89 -15.03
C ARG A 179 1.66 -31.25 -14.98
N GLY A 180 2.54 -30.26 -14.89
CA GLY A 180 4.00 -30.47 -14.77
C GLY A 180 4.37 -31.26 -13.50
N MET A 181 3.73 -30.93 -12.37
CA MET A 181 3.93 -31.65 -11.11
C MET A 181 3.47 -33.10 -11.18
N LEU A 182 2.30 -33.36 -11.77
CA LEU A 182 1.77 -34.72 -11.94
C LEU A 182 2.65 -35.56 -12.87
N ASP A 183 3.16 -34.99 -13.96
CA ASP A 183 4.04 -35.67 -14.89
C ASP A 183 5.38 -36.03 -14.22
N MET A 184 5.99 -35.10 -13.49
CA MET A 184 7.21 -35.35 -12.70
C MET A 184 7.01 -36.43 -11.63
N ALA A 185 5.89 -36.41 -10.92
CA ALA A 185 5.57 -37.44 -9.93
C ALA A 185 5.36 -38.82 -10.58
N SER A 186 4.73 -38.86 -11.76
CA SER A 186 4.51 -40.10 -12.51
C SER A 186 5.82 -40.71 -13.02
N LYS A 187 6.75 -39.87 -13.50
CA LYS A 187 8.11 -40.26 -13.95
C LYS A 187 8.96 -40.78 -12.79
N LYS A 188 8.88 -40.16 -11.60
CA LYS A 188 9.57 -40.65 -10.39
C LYS A 188 9.02 -42.01 -9.94
N ARG A 189 7.69 -42.22 -9.99
CA ARG A 189 7.05 -43.49 -9.63
C ARG A 189 7.43 -44.63 -10.59
N THR A 190 7.48 -44.37 -11.89
CA THR A 190 7.88 -45.39 -12.87
C THR A 190 9.37 -45.73 -12.78
N LYS A 191 10.25 -44.75 -12.50
CA LYS A 191 11.68 -45.00 -12.26
C LYS A 191 11.93 -45.84 -11.00
N LYS A 192 11.21 -45.57 -9.90
CA LYS A 192 11.29 -46.37 -8.66
C LYS A 192 10.78 -47.82 -8.86
N ARG A 193 9.70 -48.00 -9.64
CA ARG A 193 9.20 -49.34 -9.99
C ARG A 193 10.17 -50.14 -10.86
N ARG A 194 10.92 -49.47 -11.75
CA ARG A 194 11.97 -50.12 -12.55
C ARG A 194 13.22 -50.45 -11.74
N ALA A 195 13.54 -49.67 -10.69
CA ALA A 195 14.69 -49.94 -9.81
C ALA A 195 14.45 -51.06 -8.79
N ASN A 196 13.20 -51.24 -8.34
CA ASN A 196 12.83 -52.30 -7.39
C ASN A 196 12.34 -53.60 -8.06
N GLY A 197 12.43 -53.69 -9.39
CA GLY A 197 12.03 -54.85 -10.17
C GLY A 197 13.22 -55.49 -10.86
N ASN A 198 14.20 -55.94 -10.09
CA ASN A 198 15.15 -56.99 -10.44
C ASN A 198 15.69 -57.63 -9.15
#